data_AF-A0A833P372-F1
#
_entry.id   AF-A0A833P372-F1
#
_cell.length_a   1.000
_cell.length_b   1.000
_cell.length_c   1.000
_cell.angle_alpha   90.00
_cell.angle_beta   90.00
_cell.angle_gamma   90.00
#
_symmetry.space_group_name_H-M   'P 1'
#
loop_
_entity.id
_entity.type
_entity.pdbx_description
1 polymer ?
#
loop_
_entity_poly.entity_id
_entity_poly.type
_entity_poly.pdbx_seq_one_letter_code
_entity_poly.pdbx_strand_id
1 'polypeptide(L)'
;MLSYAREINDNLSLGVTGKYLTTDMTNILKGQGYGYSITPGVLIHITHYKLPITIGFKIDELINQQSWGTGTVEKVPPKLRLGFAYKMLNPGLFQILRNGYAAEVAAGYEWSKEGLSVRVGYSEGITAGAGFETGHTKVDYAYVSQRDLSKDNVHRISLTGKW
;
A
#
# COMPACT_ATOMS: atom_id res chain seq x y z
N MET A 1 3.61 -14.69 -0.64
CA MET A 1 2.87 -13.87 0.35
C MET A 1 1.53 -14.55 0.57
N LEU A 2 1.05 -14.60 1.81
CA LEU A 2 -0.27 -15.11 2.15
C LEU A 2 -1.00 -14.08 2.99
N SER A 3 -2.26 -13.84 2.69
CA SER A 3 -3.11 -12.90 3.42
C SER A 3 -4.45 -13.54 3.69
N TYR A 4 -4.96 -13.33 4.90
CA TYR A 4 -6.32 -13.71 5.29
C TYR A 4 -7.03 -12.49 5.84
N ALA A 5 -8.25 -12.25 5.37
CA ALA A 5 -9.11 -11.19 5.86
C ALA A 5 -10.51 -11.75 6.12
N ARG A 6 -11.14 -11.25 7.17
CA ARG A 6 -12.48 -11.67 7.58
C ARG A 6 -13.30 -10.45 8.00
N GLU A 7 -14.51 -10.36 7.48
CA GLU A 7 -15.53 -9.46 7.97
C GLU A 7 -16.09 -10.01 9.28
N ILE A 8 -16.01 -9.22 10.34
CA ILE A 8 -16.55 -9.56 11.65
C ILE A 8 -18.02 -9.14 11.73
N ASN A 9 -18.33 -7.98 11.16
CA ASN A 9 -19.68 -7.44 10.98
C ASN A 9 -19.69 -6.41 9.83
N ASP A 10 -20.85 -5.81 9.57
CA ASP A 10 -21.03 -4.81 8.51
C ASP A 10 -20.14 -3.55 8.66
N ASN A 11 -19.56 -3.35 9.84
CA ASN A 11 -18.77 -2.16 10.17
C ASN A 11 -17.28 -2.45 10.43
N LEU A 12 -16.85 -3.71 10.48
CA LEU A 12 -15.51 -4.10 10.95
C LEU A 12 -14.99 -5.30 10.17
N SER A 13 -13.81 -5.13 9.58
CA SER A 13 -13.03 -6.19 8.95
C SER A 13 -11.65 -6.27 9.58
N LEU A 14 -11.15 -7.49 9.77
CA LEU A 14 -9.81 -7.75 10.27
C LEU A 14 -9.01 -8.47 9.19
N GLY A 15 -7.73 -8.16 9.09
CA GLY A 15 -6.82 -8.78 8.15
C GLY A 15 -5.46 -9.08 8.77
N VAL A 16 -4.84 -10.16 8.34
CA VAL A 16 -3.45 -10.48 8.65
C VAL A 16 -2.74 -10.92 7.38
N THR A 17 -1.53 -10.40 7.18
CA THR A 17 -0.67 -10.76 6.05
C THR A 17 0.65 -11.30 6.56
N GLY A 18 1.00 -12.50 6.09
CA GLY A 18 2.32 -13.10 6.25
C GLY A 18 3.12 -12.99 4.95
N LYS A 19 4.34 -12.47 5.04
CA LYS A 19 5.29 -12.37 3.92
C LYS A 19 6.50 -13.23 4.24
N TYR A 20 6.92 -14.03 3.27
CA TYR A 20 8.27 -14.59 3.22
C TYR A 20 9.09 -13.66 2.34
N LEU A 21 10.20 -13.16 2.86
CA LEU A 21 11.08 -12.19 2.22
C LEU A 21 12.31 -12.91 1.71
N THR A 22 12.67 -12.68 0.46
CA THR A 22 13.92 -13.12 -0.13
C THR A 22 14.56 -11.93 -0.81
N THR A 23 15.84 -11.70 -0.54
CA THR A 23 16.60 -10.61 -1.13
C THR A 23 17.88 -11.18 -1.71
N ASP A 24 18.25 -10.70 -2.89
CA ASP A 24 19.51 -11.02 -3.52
C ASP A 24 20.17 -9.72 -3.96
N MET A 25 21.30 -9.38 -3.34
CA MET A 25 22.13 -8.25 -3.74
C MET A 25 23.18 -8.72 -4.73
N THR A 26 22.91 -8.49 -6.02
CA THR A 26 23.84 -8.78 -7.09
C THR A 26 25.18 -8.09 -6.86
N ASN A 27 26.27 -8.82 -7.10
CA ASN A 27 27.66 -8.39 -6.90
C ASN A 27 28.13 -8.20 -5.44
N ILE A 28 27.36 -8.65 -4.45
CA ILE A 28 27.80 -8.70 -3.04
C ILE A 28 27.92 -10.15 -2.58
N LEU A 29 29.13 -10.57 -2.19
CA LEU A 29 29.37 -11.91 -1.66
C LEU A 29 28.54 -12.11 -0.38
N LYS A 30 27.75 -13.19 -0.31
CA LYS A 30 26.79 -13.45 0.78
C LYS A 30 25.65 -12.41 0.90
N GLY A 31 25.37 -11.65 -0.16
CA GLY A 31 24.26 -10.68 -0.25
C GLY A 31 22.87 -11.31 -0.38
N GLN A 32 22.73 -12.62 -0.17
CA GLN A 32 21.45 -13.30 -0.13
C GLN A 32 20.87 -13.21 1.28
N GLY A 33 19.59 -12.88 1.38
CA GLY A 33 18.87 -12.79 2.63
C GLY A 33 17.51 -13.45 2.54
N TYR A 34 17.08 -14.05 3.65
CA TYR A 34 15.73 -14.55 3.80
C TYR A 34 15.12 -14.07 5.10
N GLY A 35 13.80 -13.94 5.14
CA GLY A 35 13.13 -13.45 6.32
C GLY A 35 11.63 -13.67 6.27
N TYR A 36 10.96 -13.20 7.30
CA TYR A 36 9.51 -13.20 7.35
C TYR A 36 9.00 -11.90 7.94
N SER A 37 7.78 -11.56 7.57
CA SER A 37 7.09 -10.40 8.13
C SER A 37 5.62 -10.67 8.34
N ILE A 38 5.07 -10.14 9.43
CA ILE A 38 3.64 -10.19 9.76
C ILE A 38 3.09 -8.78 9.81
N THR A 39 1.91 -8.58 9.22
CA THR A 39 1.23 -7.29 9.14
C THR A 39 -0.25 -7.48 9.46
N PRO A 40 -0.71 -7.14 10.67
CA PRO A 40 -2.13 -7.05 10.97
C PRO A 40 -2.73 -5.73 10.47
N GLY A 41 -4.02 -5.77 10.15
CA GLY A 41 -4.80 -4.62 9.73
C GLY A 41 -6.25 -4.72 10.20
N VAL A 42 -6.86 -3.55 10.38
CA VAL A 42 -8.25 -3.36 10.77
C VAL A 42 -8.86 -2.35 9.81
N LEU A 43 -10.07 -2.62 9.35
CA LEU A 43 -10.84 -1.74 8.48
C LEU A 43 -12.21 -1.51 9.12
N ILE A 44 -12.58 -0.26 9.30
CA ILE A 44 -13.86 0.15 9.89
C ILE A 44 -14.69 0.83 8.81
N HIS A 45 -15.87 0.30 8.53
CA HIS A 45 -16.84 0.88 7.61
C HIS A 45 -17.94 1.57 8.40
N ILE A 46 -18.11 2.87 8.21
CA ILE A 46 -19.16 3.65 8.84
C ILE A 46 -20.14 4.06 7.74
N THR A 47 -21.29 3.40 7.70
CA THR A 47 -22.35 3.68 6.73
C THR A 47 -23.56 4.22 7.48
N HIS A 48 -23.56 5.53 7.75
CA HIS A 48 -24.70 6.22 8.37
C HIS A 48 -25.15 7.37 7.47
N TYR A 49 -26.47 7.56 7.32
CA TYR A 49 -27.07 8.65 6.53
C TYR A 49 -26.53 8.84 5.08
N LYS A 50 -26.30 7.73 4.35
CA LYS A 50 -25.82 7.72 2.94
C LYS A 50 -24.39 8.26 2.72
N LEU A 51 -23.59 8.38 3.77
CA LEU A 51 -22.19 8.82 3.70
C LEU A 51 -21.27 7.63 4.02
N PRO A 52 -20.73 6.92 3.02
CA PRO A 52 -19.87 5.77 3.27
C PRO A 52 -18.47 6.27 3.63
N ILE A 53 -18.09 6.14 4.89
CA ILE A 53 -16.76 6.44 5.40
C ILE A 53 -16.04 5.13 5.69
N THR A 54 -14.75 5.08 5.39
CA THR A 54 -13.89 3.93 5.68
C THR A 54 -12.64 4.39 6.39
N ILE A 55 -12.34 3.81 7.55
CA ILE A 55 -11.14 4.09 8.32
C ILE A 55 -10.30 2.83 8.37
N GLY A 56 -9.06 2.93 7.90
CA GLY A 56 -8.10 1.84 7.89
C GLY A 56 -7.00 2.06 8.91
N PHE A 57 -6.61 0.98 9.58
CA PHE A 57 -5.47 0.94 10.48
C PHE A 57 -4.63 -0.28 10.12
N LYS A 58 -3.31 -0.15 10.04
CA LYS A 58 -2.41 -1.31 9.95
C LYS A 58 -1.06 -1.05 10.59
N ILE A 59 -0.41 -2.13 11.00
CA ILE A 59 0.97 -2.12 11.47
C ILE A 59 1.80 -2.94 10.51
N ASP A 60 2.47 -2.27 9.58
CA ASP A 60 3.43 -2.94 8.69
C ASP A 60 4.61 -3.42 9.51
N GLU A 61 5.11 -4.62 9.17
CA GLU A 61 6.35 -5.16 9.75
C GLU A 61 6.30 -5.32 11.28
N LEU A 62 5.11 -5.56 11.87
CA LEU A 62 4.92 -5.77 13.32
C LEU A 62 5.92 -6.79 13.88
N ILE A 63 6.07 -7.90 13.17
CA ILE A 63 7.16 -8.84 13.35
C ILE A 63 7.91 -8.84 12.03
N ASN A 64 9.21 -8.56 12.07
CA ASN A 64 10.09 -8.64 10.92
C ASN A 64 11.48 -9.08 11.38
N GLN A 65 12.00 -10.09 10.71
CA GLN A 65 13.37 -10.52 10.87
C GLN A 65 13.91 -11.02 9.55
N GLN A 66 15.07 -10.51 9.16
CA GLN A 66 15.78 -10.89 7.93
C GLN A 66 17.19 -11.34 8.29
N SER A 67 17.53 -12.57 7.90
CA SER A 67 18.86 -13.15 8.08
C SER A 67 19.60 -13.10 6.76
N TRP A 68 20.83 -12.61 6.81
CA TRP A 68 21.72 -12.48 5.66
C TRP A 68 22.76 -13.60 5.63
N GLY A 69 23.25 -13.95 4.45
CA GLY A 69 24.31 -14.94 4.28
C GLY A 69 25.63 -14.55 4.96
N THR A 70 25.80 -13.26 5.27
CA THR A 70 26.92 -12.70 6.06
C THR A 70 26.88 -13.11 7.54
N GLY A 71 25.74 -13.63 8.02
CA GLY A 71 25.49 -13.95 9.43
C GLY A 71 24.84 -12.81 10.21
N THR A 72 24.60 -11.66 9.59
CA THR A 72 23.90 -10.54 10.22
C THR A 72 22.39 -10.75 10.20
N VAL A 73 21.73 -10.35 11.28
CA VAL A 73 20.26 -10.33 11.39
C VAL A 73 19.81 -8.88 11.42
N GLU A 74 18.97 -8.52 10.47
CA GLU A 74 18.35 -7.21 10.37
C GLU A 74 16.90 -7.27 10.83
N LYS A 75 16.47 -6.22 11.53
CA LYS A 75 15.08 -6.04 11.97
C LYS A 75 14.58 -4.74 11.39
N VAL A 76 13.56 -4.82 10.53
CA VAL A 76 12.90 -3.62 10.02
C VAL A 76 11.96 -3.07 11.09
N PRO A 77 12.03 -1.77 11.42
CA PRO A 77 11.17 -1.20 12.45
C PRO A 77 9.70 -1.20 12.00
N PRO A 78 8.75 -1.50 12.91
CA PRO A 78 7.34 -1.52 12.58
C PRO A 78 6.84 -0.12 12.20
N LYS A 79 5.91 -0.07 11.23
CA LYS A 79 5.33 1.19 10.72
C LYS A 79 3.83 1.22 10.91
N LEU A 80 3.32 2.27 11.53
CA LEU A 80 1.90 2.48 11.71
C LEU A 80 1.32 3.21 10.49
N ARG A 81 0.25 2.70 9.90
CA ARG A 81 -0.51 3.45 8.87
C ARG A 81 -1.95 3.62 9.27
N LEU A 82 -2.42 4.84 9.11
CA LEU A 82 -3.80 5.26 9.27
C LEU A 82 -4.31 5.71 7.91
N GLY A 83 -5.52 5.29 7.56
CA GLY A 83 -6.18 5.66 6.32
C GLY A 83 -7.58 6.13 6.61
N PHE A 84 -8.02 7.15 5.88
CA PHE A 84 -9.37 7.64 5.89
C PHE A 84 -9.84 7.77 4.43
N ALA A 85 -10.95 7.13 4.10
CA ALA A 85 -11.55 7.22 2.78
C ALA A 85 -13.02 7.61 2.90
N TYR A 86 -13.46 8.49 2.02
CA TYR A 86 -14.82 8.97 1.99
C TYR A 86 -15.40 8.80 0.58
N LYS A 87 -16.43 7.97 0.49
CA LYS A 87 -17.04 7.57 -0.78
C LYS A 87 -18.30 8.39 -1.08
N MET A 88 -18.14 9.70 -1.24
CA MET A 88 -19.15 10.53 -1.88
C MET A 88 -18.49 11.23 -3.06
N LEU A 89 -18.50 10.57 -4.22
CA LEU A 89 -17.77 11.05 -5.41
C LEU A 89 -16.27 11.34 -5.14
N ASN A 90 -15.65 10.53 -4.25
CA ASN A 90 -14.24 10.40 -3.82
C ASN A 90 -13.56 11.62 -3.16
N PRO A 91 -13.03 11.46 -1.94
CA PRO A 91 -11.57 11.51 -1.73
C PRO A 91 -11.06 10.53 -0.65
N GLY A 92 -9.76 10.21 -0.68
CA GLY A 92 -9.06 9.42 0.34
C GLY A 92 -7.80 10.11 0.86
N LEU A 93 -7.67 10.23 2.18
CA LEU A 93 -6.49 10.74 2.88
C LEU A 93 -5.79 9.56 3.59
N PHE A 94 -4.47 9.43 3.39
CA PHE A 94 -3.66 8.38 4.01
C PHE A 94 -2.52 9.01 4.80
N GLN A 95 -2.40 8.70 6.09
CA GLN A 95 -1.33 9.19 6.96
C GLN A 95 -0.50 8.01 7.50
N ILE A 96 0.82 8.10 7.39
CA ILE A 96 1.78 7.10 7.84
C ILE A 96 2.55 7.68 9.04
N LEU A 97 2.44 7.05 10.19
CA LEU A 97 3.18 7.39 11.40
C LEU A 97 4.32 6.37 11.56
N ARG A 98 5.56 6.83 11.50
CA ARG A 98 6.75 6.01 11.77
C ARG A 98 7.34 6.40 13.11
N ASN A 99 7.72 5.43 13.95
CA ASN A 99 8.46 5.71 15.17
C ASN A 99 9.95 5.84 14.82
N GLY A 100 10.57 6.99 15.09
CA GLY A 100 11.98 7.28 14.76
C GLY A 100 12.26 7.82 13.34
N TYR A 101 11.23 8.11 12.54
CA TYR A 101 11.32 8.77 11.22
C TYR A 101 10.18 9.79 11.04
N ALA A 102 10.32 10.73 10.11
CA ALA A 102 9.30 11.74 9.82
C ALA A 102 7.95 11.09 9.46
N ALA A 103 6.85 11.66 9.95
CA ALA A 103 5.51 11.23 9.57
C ALA A 103 5.26 11.58 8.10
N GLU A 104 4.82 10.61 7.31
CA GLU A 104 4.49 10.82 5.90
C GLU A 104 2.98 11.03 5.77
N VAL A 105 2.56 12.10 5.11
CA VAL A 105 1.14 12.39 4.85
C VAL A 105 0.89 12.29 3.36
N ALA A 106 -0.17 11.59 2.98
CA ALA A 106 -0.60 11.43 1.61
C ALA A 106 -2.09 11.78 1.46
N ALA A 107 -2.43 12.39 0.34
CA ALA A 107 -3.80 12.72 -0.03
C ALA A 107 -4.06 12.27 -1.47
N GLY A 108 -5.26 11.80 -1.76
CA GLY A 108 -5.61 11.28 -3.07
C GLY A 108 -7.07 11.51 -3.42
N TYR A 109 -7.30 11.69 -4.71
CA TYR A 109 -8.61 11.71 -5.33
C TYR A 109 -8.64 10.68 -6.45
N GLU A 110 -9.68 9.87 -6.48
CA GLU A 110 -9.96 8.97 -7.58
C GLU A 110 -11.27 9.42 -8.22
N TRP A 111 -11.41 9.33 -9.53
CA TRP A 111 -12.70 9.38 -10.20
C TRP A 111 -12.80 8.15 -11.06
N SER A 112 -13.96 7.48 -11.05
CA SER A 112 -14.17 6.29 -11.87
C SER A 112 -15.58 6.26 -12.43
N LYS A 113 -15.68 5.95 -13.73
CA LYS A 113 -16.94 5.83 -14.46
C LYS A 113 -16.76 4.87 -15.65
N GLU A 114 -17.67 3.92 -15.78
CA GLU A 114 -17.81 3.07 -16.99
C GLU A 114 -16.50 2.45 -17.48
N GLY A 115 -15.69 1.91 -16.56
CA GLY A 115 -14.41 1.27 -16.88
C GLY A 115 -13.22 2.22 -16.97
N LEU A 116 -13.43 3.54 -17.03
CA LEU A 116 -12.35 4.52 -16.90
C LEU A 116 -12.17 4.94 -15.43
N SER A 117 -10.92 5.08 -15.01
CA SER A 117 -10.55 5.67 -13.72
C SER A 117 -9.43 6.67 -13.88
N VAL A 118 -9.48 7.78 -13.16
CA VAL A 118 -8.44 8.81 -13.09
C VAL A 118 -8.08 9.01 -11.63
N ARG A 119 -6.80 9.06 -11.31
CA ARG A 119 -6.29 9.19 -9.94
C ARG A 119 -5.29 10.33 -9.89
N VAL A 120 -5.41 11.18 -8.89
CA VAL A 120 -4.38 12.17 -8.55
C VAL A 120 -4.08 12.07 -7.07
N GLY A 121 -2.83 12.30 -6.69
CA GLY A 121 -2.45 12.24 -5.30
C GLY A 121 -1.17 13.01 -5.02
N TYR A 122 -0.97 13.33 -3.75
CA TYR A 122 0.18 14.03 -3.23
C TYR A 122 0.71 13.28 -2.00
N SER A 123 2.02 13.19 -1.88
CA SER A 123 2.69 12.72 -0.65
C SER A 123 4.02 13.45 -0.48
N GLU A 124 5.08 12.96 -1.12
CA GLU A 124 6.39 13.61 -1.26
C GLU A 124 6.58 14.21 -2.66
N GLY A 125 5.54 14.11 -3.49
CA GLY A 125 5.48 14.61 -4.86
C GLY A 125 4.08 14.40 -5.44
N ILE A 126 3.86 14.99 -6.61
CA ILE A 126 2.59 14.85 -7.33
C ILE A 126 2.59 13.50 -8.07
N THR A 127 1.47 12.80 -7.95
CA THR A 127 1.19 11.56 -8.66
C THR A 127 -0.10 11.72 -9.45
N ALA A 128 -0.13 11.16 -10.65
CA ALA A 128 -1.31 11.14 -11.50
C ALA A 128 -1.38 9.79 -12.22
N GLY A 129 -2.57 9.29 -12.49
CA GLY A 129 -2.74 8.02 -13.18
C GLY A 129 -4.10 7.89 -13.82
N ALA A 130 -4.18 6.99 -14.80
CA ALA A 130 -5.40 6.61 -15.45
C ALA A 130 -5.46 5.08 -15.54
N GLY A 131 -6.66 4.52 -15.38
CA GLY A 131 -6.91 3.10 -15.50
C GLY A 131 -8.07 2.83 -16.41
N PHE A 132 -7.94 1.83 -17.26
CA PHE A 132 -8.98 1.35 -18.16
C PHE A 132 -9.30 -0.11 -17.84
N GLU A 133 -10.57 -0.41 -17.62
CA GLU A 133 -11.10 -1.72 -17.31
C GLU A 133 -12.11 -2.12 -18.38
N THR A 134 -11.91 -3.31 -18.97
CA THR A 134 -12.84 -3.91 -19.91
C THR A 134 -12.97 -5.41 -19.63
N GLY A 135 -14.19 -5.85 -19.31
CA GLY A 135 -14.49 -7.24 -18.97
C GLY A 135 -13.57 -7.80 -17.88
N HIS A 136 -12.71 -8.74 -18.28
CA HIS A 136 -11.80 -9.47 -17.39
C HIS A 136 -10.40 -8.84 -17.28
N THR A 137 -10.16 -7.65 -17.85
CA THR A 137 -8.83 -7.05 -17.90
C THR A 137 -8.87 -5.60 -17.47
N LYS A 138 -7.86 -5.20 -16.69
CA LYS A 138 -7.62 -3.82 -16.26
C LYS A 138 -6.18 -3.42 -16.54
N VAL A 139 -5.99 -2.27 -17.17
CA VAL A 139 -4.69 -1.63 -17.40
C VAL A 139 -4.66 -0.35 -16.58
N ASP A 140 -3.63 -0.15 -15.77
CA ASP A 140 -3.40 1.11 -15.06
C ASP A 140 -2.04 1.68 -15.46
N TYR A 141 -2.02 3.00 -15.69
CA TYR A 141 -0.83 3.80 -15.90
C TYR A 141 -0.73 4.84 -14.79
N ALA A 142 0.46 5.00 -14.22
CA ALA A 142 0.73 6.00 -13.19
C ALA A 142 2.06 6.72 -13.44
N TYR A 143 2.01 8.03 -13.24
CA TYR A 143 3.13 8.94 -13.22
C TYR A 143 3.40 9.38 -11.78
N VAL A 144 4.66 9.34 -11.39
CA VAL A 144 5.13 9.78 -10.07
C VAL A 144 6.25 10.78 -10.27
N SER A 145 6.02 12.02 -9.84
CA SER A 145 7.06 13.02 -9.70
C SER A 145 7.81 12.74 -8.40
N GLN A 146 9.08 12.36 -8.50
CA GLN A 146 9.98 12.15 -7.37
C GLN A 146 11.06 13.22 -7.39
N ARG A 147 11.36 13.79 -6.23
CA ARG A 147 12.41 14.83 -6.06
C ARG A 147 13.70 14.29 -5.43
N ASP A 148 13.64 13.15 -4.76
CA ASP A 148 14.73 12.67 -3.88
C ASP A 148 15.49 11.42 -4.38
N LEU A 149 15.08 10.78 -5.48
CA LEU A 149 15.78 9.65 -6.08
C LEU A 149 16.40 10.03 -7.42
N SER A 150 17.53 9.40 -7.78
CA SER A 150 18.39 9.69 -8.94
C SER A 150 17.75 9.52 -10.33
N LYS A 151 16.43 9.34 -10.43
CA LYS A 151 15.69 9.23 -11.69
C LYS A 151 14.62 10.32 -11.73
N ASP A 152 14.77 11.23 -12.70
CA ASP A 152 13.74 12.21 -13.03
C ASP A 152 12.50 11.49 -13.56
N ASN A 153 11.44 11.48 -12.76
CA ASN A 153 10.11 10.95 -13.07
C ASN A 153 10.02 9.43 -13.27
N VAL A 154 9.02 8.82 -12.63
CA VAL A 154 8.78 7.37 -12.71
C VAL A 154 7.42 7.11 -13.36
N HIS A 155 7.44 6.29 -14.40
CA HIS A 155 6.24 5.77 -15.07
C HIS A 155 6.03 4.32 -14.66
N ARG A 156 4.81 3.98 -14.25
CA ARG A 156 4.41 2.63 -13.83
C ARG A 156 3.25 2.17 -14.68
N ILE A 157 3.34 0.95 -15.20
CA ILE A 157 2.29 0.29 -15.98
C ILE A 157 1.97 -1.02 -15.27
N SER A 158 0.69 -1.28 -15.03
CA SER A 158 0.23 -2.56 -14.46
C SER A 158 -0.94 -3.12 -15.24
N LEU A 159 -0.94 -4.45 -15.40
CA LEU A 159 -2.01 -5.23 -16.02
C LEU A 159 -2.59 -6.18 -14.97
N THR A 160 -3.91 -6.19 -14.83
CA THR A 160 -4.64 -7.08 -13.91
C THR A 160 -5.68 -7.88 -14.67
N GLY A 161 -5.72 -9.20 -14.45
CA GLY A 161 -6.79 -10.08 -14.92
C GLY A 161 -7.78 -10.39 -13.79
N LYS A 162 -9.08 -10.44 -14.08
CA LYS A 162 -10.15 -10.86 -13.17
C LYS A 162 -10.73 -12.20 -13.67
N TRP A 163 -10.71 -13.23 -12.83
CA TRP A 163 -11.23 -14.56 -13.12
C TRP A 163 -12.43 -14.89 -12.22
#